data_AF-A0A1K1LU76-F1
#
_entry.id   AF-A0A1K1LU76-F1
#
_cell.length_a   1.000
_cell.length_b   1.000
_cell.length_c   1.000
_cell.angle_alpha   90.00
_cell.angle_beta   90.00
_cell.angle_gamma   90.00
#
_symmetry.space_group_name_H-M   'P 1'
#
loop_
_entity.id
_entity.type
_entity.pdbx_description
1 polymer ?
#
loop_
_entity_poly.entity_id
_entity_poly.type
_entity_poly.pdbx_seq_one_letter_code
_entity_poly.pdbx_strand_id
1 'polypeptide(L)'
;MVTVTLRFNEEKLKNMGRTADEMLEPIRKTLAHFHIEEIEQGVFHSESDDGTIVQGVTLKFMIEYSYYLQFLDSWTVEADGVKETCTSAFWDWNPPDAVLEDPRIFEEKDEAVVTVTFRFKEEKLKELGKSVDEMLEPIRESLENHDVEEIEQGIFRKTGREGLMVLTFPLMYIRKHLDYLDYLDDWLLNVDGDVEDCKAELISYERNHPDEFNKS
;
A
#
# COMPACT_ATOMS: atom_id res chain seq x y z
N MET A 1 7.21 -26.30 -8.19
CA MET A 1 5.72 -26.35 -8.16
C MET A 1 5.25 -25.59 -6.94
N VAL A 2 4.26 -24.70 -7.06
CA VAL A 2 3.82 -23.85 -5.95
C VAL A 2 2.30 -23.87 -5.78
N THR A 3 1.85 -23.99 -4.52
CA THR A 3 0.45 -23.84 -4.13
C THR A 3 0.32 -22.77 -3.06
N VAL A 4 -0.64 -21.86 -3.22
CA VAL A 4 -0.98 -20.85 -2.21
C VAL A 4 -2.40 -21.08 -1.74
N THR A 5 -2.60 -21.10 -0.43
CA THR A 5 -3.91 -21.23 0.20
C THR A 5 -4.21 -19.99 1.03
N LEU A 6 -5.34 -19.34 0.77
CA LEU A 6 -5.87 -18.21 1.51
C LEU A 6 -7.13 -18.67 2.25
N ARG A 7 -7.14 -18.57 3.58
CA ARG A 7 -8.31 -18.91 4.40
C ARG A 7 -8.86 -17.66 5.05
N PHE A 8 -10.04 -17.25 4.62
CA PHE A 8 -10.75 -16.13 5.23
C PHE A 8 -11.47 -16.55 6.52
N ASN A 9 -11.50 -15.62 7.47
CA ASN A 9 -12.29 -15.72 8.69
C ASN A 9 -13.75 -15.38 8.36
N GLU A 10 -14.56 -16.42 8.20
CA GLU A 10 -15.97 -16.29 7.81
C GLU A 10 -16.80 -15.46 8.81
N GLU A 11 -16.48 -15.52 10.10
CA GLU A 11 -17.19 -14.76 11.13
C GLU A 11 -16.95 -13.25 10.97
N LYS A 12 -15.69 -12.85 10.74
CA LYS A 12 -15.34 -11.45 10.45
C LYS A 12 -16.02 -10.96 9.18
N LEU A 13 -16.00 -11.76 8.11
CA LEU A 13 -16.66 -11.39 6.85
C LEU A 13 -18.18 -11.24 7.01
N LYS A 14 -18.80 -12.17 7.75
CA LYS A 14 -20.24 -12.13 8.03
C LYS A 14 -20.64 -10.88 8.82
N ASN A 15 -19.83 -10.47 9.79
CA ASN A 15 -20.07 -9.24 10.57
C ASN A 15 -20.04 -7.97 9.71
N MET A 16 -19.38 -8.02 8.55
CA MET A 16 -19.30 -6.92 7.58
C MET A 16 -20.27 -7.06 6.41
N GLY A 17 -21.09 -8.12 6.38
CA GLY A 17 -21.97 -8.40 5.25
C GLY A 17 -21.22 -8.76 3.97
N ARG A 18 -20.06 -9.41 4.08
CA ARG A 18 -19.23 -9.88 2.96
C ARG A 18 -19.11 -11.40 2.93
N THR A 19 -18.75 -11.95 1.78
CA THR A 19 -18.47 -13.38 1.59
C THR A 19 -17.02 -13.63 1.15
N ALA A 20 -16.49 -14.83 1.39
CA ALA A 20 -15.14 -15.19 0.94
C ALA A 20 -14.99 -15.09 -0.58
N ASP A 21 -16.04 -15.40 -1.35
CA ASP A 21 -16.03 -15.27 -2.81
C ASP A 21 -15.88 -13.83 -3.27
N GLU A 22 -16.57 -12.87 -2.63
CA GLU A 22 -16.40 -11.45 -2.93
C GLU A 22 -14.96 -11.00 -2.64
N MET A 23 -14.34 -11.57 -1.60
CA MET A 23 -12.97 -11.25 -1.22
C MET A 23 -11.92 -11.88 -2.15
N LEU A 24 -12.22 -13.03 -2.74
CA LEU A 24 -11.35 -13.75 -3.67
C LEU A 24 -11.43 -13.19 -5.09
N GLU A 25 -12.52 -12.52 -5.48
CA GLU A 25 -12.74 -12.06 -6.86
C GLU A 25 -11.61 -11.18 -7.44
N PRO A 26 -11.08 -10.17 -6.72
CA PRO A 26 -9.96 -9.37 -7.22
C PRO A 26 -8.68 -10.20 -7.40
N ILE A 27 -8.49 -11.19 -6.53
CA ILE A 27 -7.34 -12.10 -6.54
C ILE A 27 -7.43 -13.01 -7.77
N ARG A 28 -8.60 -13.62 -8.00
CA ARG A 28 -8.88 -14.44 -9.19
C ARG A 28 -8.57 -13.67 -10.47
N LYS A 29 -9.08 -12.44 -10.59
CA LYS A 29 -8.87 -11.59 -11.77
C LYS A 29 -7.38 -11.31 -12.01
N THR A 30 -6.62 -11.09 -10.94
CA THR A 30 -5.18 -10.83 -11.01
C THR A 30 -4.42 -12.07 -11.43
N LEU A 31 -4.68 -13.21 -10.78
CA LEU A 31 -3.98 -14.46 -11.02
C LEU A 31 -4.30 -15.09 -12.39
N ALA A 32 -5.50 -14.84 -12.92
CA ALA A 32 -5.87 -15.21 -14.28
C ALA A 32 -4.95 -14.58 -15.35
N HIS A 33 -4.40 -13.39 -15.10
CA HIS A 33 -3.42 -12.75 -16.01
C HIS A 33 -2.12 -13.54 -16.14
N PHE A 34 -1.77 -14.27 -15.08
CA PHE A 34 -0.57 -15.10 -15.00
C PHE A 34 -0.85 -16.58 -15.29
N HIS A 35 -2.05 -16.90 -15.79
CA HIS A 35 -2.50 -18.28 -16.03
C HIS A 35 -2.45 -19.17 -14.79
N ILE A 36 -2.66 -18.58 -13.61
CA ILE A 36 -2.74 -19.29 -12.34
C ILE A 36 -4.20 -19.61 -12.07
N GLU A 37 -4.51 -20.90 -11.91
CA GLU A 37 -5.86 -21.37 -11.67
C GLU A 37 -6.16 -21.53 -10.18
N GLU A 38 -7.39 -21.22 -9.80
CA GLU A 38 -7.97 -21.58 -8.51
C GLU A 38 -8.52 -23.01 -8.60
N ILE A 39 -7.92 -23.93 -7.85
CA ILE A 39 -8.29 -25.36 -7.90
C ILE A 39 -9.33 -25.73 -6.84
N GLU A 40 -9.42 -24.93 -5.78
CA GLU A 40 -10.43 -24.97 -4.71
C GLU A 40 -10.57 -23.53 -4.17
N GLN A 41 -11.69 -23.18 -3.54
CA GLN A 41 -11.90 -21.82 -3.02
C GLN A 41 -10.71 -21.35 -2.15
N GLY A 42 -10.02 -20.31 -2.60
CA GLY A 42 -8.82 -19.75 -1.96
C GLY A 42 -7.54 -20.56 -2.16
N VAL A 43 -7.55 -21.63 -2.96
CA VAL A 43 -6.38 -22.46 -3.27
C VAL A 43 -5.95 -22.25 -4.71
N PHE A 44 -4.77 -21.66 -4.90
CA PHE A 44 -4.21 -21.31 -6.19
C PHE A 44 -2.97 -22.15 -6.47
N HIS A 45 -2.84 -22.62 -7.71
CA HIS A 45 -1.82 -23.58 -8.09
C HIS A 45 -1.07 -23.18 -9.38
N SER A 46 0.25 -23.40 -9.39
CA SER A 46 1.10 -23.26 -10.58
C SER A 46 2.13 -24.38 -10.62
N GLU A 47 2.25 -24.93 -11.83
CA GLU A 47 3.27 -25.89 -12.22
C GLU A 47 4.65 -25.22 -12.37
N SER A 48 4.71 -23.89 -12.51
CA SER A 48 5.96 -23.13 -12.57
C SER A 48 6.54 -22.91 -11.17
N ASP A 49 7.82 -23.19 -11.00
CA ASP A 49 8.62 -22.93 -9.79
C ASP A 49 9.39 -21.60 -9.86
N ASP A 50 9.20 -20.81 -10.92
CA ASP A 50 9.89 -19.54 -11.17
C ASP A 50 9.57 -18.41 -10.16
N GLY A 51 8.77 -18.71 -9.13
CA GLY A 51 8.38 -17.76 -8.10
C GLY A 51 7.23 -16.83 -8.51
N THR A 52 6.68 -16.93 -9.73
CA THR A 52 5.60 -16.04 -10.21
C THR A 52 4.33 -16.15 -9.38
N ILE A 53 3.98 -17.35 -8.89
CA ILE A 53 2.85 -17.48 -7.96
C ILE A 53 3.13 -16.77 -6.63
N VAL A 54 4.32 -16.93 -6.07
CA VAL A 54 4.66 -16.35 -4.77
C VAL A 54 4.77 -14.83 -4.90
N GLN A 55 5.32 -14.32 -5.99
CA GLN A 55 5.38 -12.88 -6.24
C GLN A 55 4.01 -12.30 -6.61
N GLY A 56 3.26 -12.98 -7.49
CA GLY A 56 1.94 -12.53 -7.94
C GLY A 56 0.87 -12.61 -6.85
N VAL A 57 0.89 -13.64 -6.01
CA VAL A 57 0.02 -13.73 -4.83
C VAL A 57 0.60 -12.90 -3.71
N THR A 58 1.77 -13.21 -3.16
CA THR A 58 2.26 -12.57 -1.93
C THR A 58 2.58 -11.09 -2.12
N LEU A 59 3.25 -10.66 -3.20
CA LEU A 59 3.68 -9.25 -3.35
C LEU A 59 2.51 -8.32 -3.68
N LYS A 60 1.65 -8.67 -4.66
CA LYS A 60 0.45 -7.85 -4.96
C LYS A 60 -0.61 -7.94 -3.87
N PHE A 61 -0.80 -9.10 -3.23
CA PHE A 61 -1.77 -9.24 -2.13
C PHE A 61 -1.33 -8.47 -0.87
N MET A 62 -0.03 -8.43 -0.56
CA MET A 62 0.50 -7.64 0.56
C MET A 62 0.50 -6.13 0.27
N ILE A 63 0.76 -5.71 -0.97
CA ILE A 63 0.90 -4.29 -1.33
C ILE A 63 -0.46 -3.66 -1.71
N GLU A 64 -1.24 -4.27 -2.58
CA GLU A 64 -2.48 -3.68 -3.13
C GLU A 64 -3.74 -4.12 -2.37
N TYR A 65 -3.69 -5.28 -1.70
CA TYR A 65 -4.84 -5.89 -1.04
C TYR A 65 -4.61 -6.09 0.46
N SER A 66 -3.80 -5.24 1.09
CA SER A 66 -3.56 -5.23 2.54
C SER A 66 -4.86 -5.20 3.35
N TYR A 67 -5.92 -4.56 2.83
CA TYR A 67 -7.27 -4.64 3.38
C TYR A 67 -7.81 -6.09 3.51
N TYR A 68 -7.54 -6.97 2.55
CA TYR A 68 -8.08 -8.34 2.52
C TYR A 68 -7.35 -9.25 3.51
N LEU A 69 -6.08 -8.94 3.82
CA LEU A 69 -5.22 -9.69 4.74
C LEU A 69 -5.73 -9.69 6.19
N GLN A 70 -6.44 -8.65 6.65
CA GLN A 70 -7.01 -8.61 8.01
C GLN A 70 -8.17 -9.59 8.22
N PHE A 71 -8.78 -10.02 7.11
CA PHE A 71 -9.85 -11.00 7.09
C PHE A 71 -9.34 -12.41 6.88
N LEU A 72 -8.03 -12.61 6.69
CA LEU A 72 -7.48 -13.95 6.70
C LEU A 72 -7.34 -14.48 8.12
N ASP A 73 -7.79 -15.71 8.31
CA ASP A 73 -7.43 -16.55 9.43
C ASP A 73 -5.99 -17.06 9.26
N SER A 74 -5.66 -17.51 8.05
CA SER A 74 -4.32 -17.95 7.69
C SER A 74 -4.06 -17.87 6.19
N TRP A 75 -2.78 -17.86 5.84
CA TRP A 75 -2.31 -18.17 4.50
C TRP A 75 -1.20 -19.20 4.56
N THR A 76 -1.07 -19.99 3.50
CA THR A 76 -0.06 -21.04 3.39
C THR A 76 0.55 -21.02 2.00
N VAL A 77 1.87 -21.11 1.92
CA VAL A 77 2.61 -21.33 0.67
C VAL A 77 3.30 -22.69 0.78
N GLU A 78 3.08 -23.54 -0.21
CA GLU A 78 3.75 -24.83 -0.35
C GLU A 78 4.51 -24.85 -1.67
N ALA A 79 5.83 -24.99 -1.61
CA ALA A 79 6.72 -25.03 -2.76
C ALA A 79 7.81 -26.08 -2.56
N ASP A 80 7.99 -26.98 -3.53
CA ASP A 80 9.07 -27.97 -3.57
C ASP A 80 9.25 -28.78 -2.26
N GLY A 81 8.12 -29.15 -1.63
CA GLY A 81 8.08 -29.90 -0.38
C GLY A 81 8.32 -29.08 0.88
N VAL A 82 8.55 -27.77 0.74
CA VAL A 82 8.58 -26.80 1.84
C VAL A 82 7.20 -26.19 1.99
N LYS A 83 6.69 -26.17 3.22
CA LYS A 83 5.39 -25.59 3.56
C LYS A 83 5.57 -24.54 4.64
N GLU A 84 5.19 -23.32 4.33
CA GLU A 84 5.13 -22.21 5.29
C GLU A 84 3.68 -21.79 5.49
N THR A 85 3.27 -21.71 6.74
CA THR A 85 1.92 -21.26 7.13
C THR A 85 2.09 -20.09 8.08
N CYS A 86 1.43 -18.99 7.75
CA CYS A 86 1.37 -17.81 8.60
C CYS A 86 -0.10 -17.54 8.96
N THR A 87 -0.33 -17.19 10.22
CA THR A 87 -1.57 -16.54 10.62
C THR A 87 -1.44 -15.05 10.34
N SER A 88 -2.55 -14.31 10.31
CA SER A 88 -2.56 -12.87 10.10
C SER A 88 -1.86 -12.04 11.21
N ALA A 89 -0.98 -12.63 12.02
CA ALA A 89 -0.17 -11.97 13.04
C ALA A 89 0.82 -10.91 12.50
N PHE A 90 0.85 -10.67 11.19
CA PHE A 90 1.55 -9.51 10.61
C PHE A 90 1.00 -8.16 11.14
N TRP A 91 -0.21 -8.16 11.73
CA TRP A 91 -0.91 -6.98 12.23
C TRP A 91 -0.52 -6.51 13.64
N ASP A 92 0.45 -7.15 14.31
CA ASP A 92 1.10 -6.51 15.47
C ASP A 92 1.94 -5.28 15.05
N TRP A 93 2.14 -5.06 13.74
CA TRP A 93 3.03 -4.02 13.20
C TRP A 93 2.33 -2.86 12.46
N ASN A 94 1.01 -2.92 12.19
CA ASN A 94 0.31 -1.84 11.48
C ASN A 94 -1.19 -1.80 11.87
N PRO A 95 -1.69 -0.86 12.68
CA PRO A 95 -3.07 -0.91 13.13
C PRO A 95 -4.07 -0.70 11.96
N PRO A 96 -5.18 -1.46 11.94
CA PRO A 96 -6.20 -1.46 10.88
C PRO A 96 -6.95 -0.13 10.72
N ASP A 97 -6.82 0.79 11.67
CA ASP A 97 -7.66 1.97 11.79
C ASP A 97 -7.24 3.10 10.82
N ALA A 98 -6.03 3.05 10.25
CA ALA A 98 -5.49 4.12 9.40
C ALA A 98 -5.93 4.07 7.92
N VAL A 99 -6.54 2.98 7.45
CA VAL A 99 -6.88 2.79 6.01
C VAL A 99 -8.39 2.50 5.81
N LEU A 100 -9.15 2.34 6.89
CA LEU A 100 -10.52 1.82 6.84
C LEU A 100 -11.65 2.85 6.78
N GLU A 101 -11.38 4.15 6.95
CA GLU A 101 -12.46 5.15 7.10
C GLU A 101 -12.83 5.94 5.84
N ASP A 102 -12.22 5.72 4.66
CA ASP A 102 -12.67 6.39 3.44
C ASP A 102 -13.16 5.44 2.32
N PRO A 103 -14.49 5.18 2.24
CA PRO A 103 -15.09 4.42 1.14
C PRO A 103 -15.07 5.15 -0.22
N ARG A 104 -14.46 6.34 -0.35
CA ARG A 104 -14.29 7.04 -1.64
C ARG A 104 -13.14 6.49 -2.50
N ILE A 105 -12.35 5.52 -2.00
CA ILE A 105 -11.16 4.99 -2.70
C ILE A 105 -11.49 4.20 -3.99
N PHE A 106 -12.74 3.88 -4.32
CA PHE A 106 -13.02 3.10 -5.55
C PHE A 106 -14.19 3.61 -6.39
N GLU A 107 -14.10 4.86 -6.84
CA GLU A 107 -14.52 5.23 -8.20
C GLU A 107 -13.35 5.90 -8.95
N GLU A 108 -12.16 5.29 -8.92
CA GLU A 108 -11.09 5.70 -9.84
C GLU A 108 -11.58 5.45 -11.26
N LYS A 109 -11.99 6.53 -11.93
CA LYS A 109 -12.14 6.54 -13.38
C LYS A 109 -10.77 6.19 -13.95
N ASP A 110 -10.73 5.39 -15.01
CA ASP A 110 -9.50 5.03 -15.74
C ASP A 110 -8.69 6.27 -16.23
N GLU A 111 -9.22 7.49 -16.05
CA GLU A 111 -8.65 8.77 -16.44
C GLU A 111 -8.30 9.70 -15.26
N ALA A 112 -8.52 9.31 -14.00
CA ALA A 112 -8.25 10.18 -12.84
C ALA A 112 -6.77 10.54 -12.75
N VAL A 113 -6.45 11.83 -12.62
CA VAL A 113 -5.07 12.32 -12.49
C VAL A 113 -4.82 12.66 -11.03
N VAL A 114 -3.85 11.95 -10.45
CA VAL A 114 -3.43 12.14 -9.06
C VAL A 114 -2.03 12.75 -9.05
N THR A 115 -1.86 13.81 -8.28
CA THR A 115 -0.57 14.48 -8.09
C THR A 115 -0.28 14.63 -6.60
N VAL A 116 0.95 14.36 -6.18
CA VAL A 116 1.45 14.70 -4.84
C VAL A 116 2.58 15.71 -4.98
N THR A 117 2.52 16.76 -4.16
CA THR A 117 3.53 17.82 -4.11
C THR A 117 4.25 17.77 -2.77
N PHE A 118 5.58 17.71 -2.80
CA PHE A 118 6.47 17.91 -1.67
C PHE A 118 7.26 19.21 -1.88
N ARG A 119 6.97 20.22 -1.07
CA ARG A 119 7.74 21.47 -1.04
C ARG A 119 8.53 21.55 0.24
N PHE A 120 9.84 21.77 0.14
CA PHE A 120 10.72 21.88 1.30
C PHE A 120 10.99 23.32 1.70
N LYS A 121 11.19 23.52 3.01
CA LYS A 121 11.67 24.75 3.63
C LYS A 121 13.14 24.96 3.31
N GLU A 122 13.44 25.68 2.24
CA GLU A 122 14.81 25.92 1.79
C GLU A 122 15.72 26.50 2.88
N GLU A 123 15.19 27.40 3.73
CA GLU A 123 15.97 28.00 4.83
C GLU A 123 16.43 26.94 5.85
N LYS A 124 15.54 26.03 6.25
CA LYS A 124 15.88 24.90 7.15
C LYS A 124 16.87 23.95 6.51
N LEU A 125 16.69 23.62 5.22
CA LEU A 125 17.61 22.73 4.52
C LEU A 125 19.02 23.35 4.43
N LYS A 126 19.10 24.65 4.19
CA LYS A 126 20.35 25.40 4.16
C LYS A 126 21.08 25.38 5.50
N GLU A 127 20.36 25.52 6.61
CA GLU A 127 20.94 25.39 7.96
C GLU A 127 21.53 24.00 8.23
N LEU A 128 20.92 22.96 7.65
CA LEU A 128 21.35 21.57 7.76
C LEU A 128 22.40 21.16 6.72
N GLY A 129 22.72 22.04 5.77
CA GLY A 129 23.63 21.74 4.66
C GLY A 129 23.07 20.68 3.70
N LYS A 130 21.74 20.54 3.61
CA LYS A 130 21.06 19.62 2.70
C LYS A 130 20.46 20.37 1.51
N SER A 131 20.35 19.68 0.38
CA SER A 131 19.65 20.14 -0.82
C SER A 131 18.24 19.57 -0.91
N VAL A 132 17.39 20.20 -1.72
CA VAL A 132 16.04 19.68 -2.02
C VAL A 132 16.12 18.29 -2.69
N ASP A 133 17.09 18.06 -3.58
CA ASP A 133 17.26 16.76 -4.24
C ASP A 133 17.65 15.65 -3.27
N GLU A 134 18.56 15.91 -2.34
CA GLU A 134 18.91 14.94 -1.29
C GLU A 134 17.71 14.61 -0.41
N MET A 135 16.84 15.59 -0.19
CA MET A 135 15.61 15.34 0.54
C MET A 135 14.64 14.52 -0.30
N LEU A 136 14.44 14.81 -1.59
CA LEU A 136 13.52 14.06 -2.45
C LEU A 136 13.95 12.63 -2.76
N GLU A 137 15.23 12.28 -2.63
CA GLU A 137 15.75 10.96 -3.02
C GLU A 137 15.00 9.76 -2.41
N PRO A 138 14.69 9.71 -1.10
CA PRO A 138 13.93 8.59 -0.53
C PRO A 138 12.50 8.51 -1.06
N ILE A 139 11.93 9.65 -1.47
CA ILE A 139 10.60 9.71 -2.11
C ILE A 139 10.69 9.12 -3.52
N ARG A 140 11.70 9.52 -4.30
CA ARG A 140 11.98 8.99 -5.64
C ARG A 140 12.22 7.47 -5.61
N GLU A 141 13.08 7.01 -4.70
CA GLU A 141 13.35 5.58 -4.48
C GLU A 141 12.06 4.80 -4.16
N SER A 142 11.16 5.37 -3.35
CA SER A 142 9.89 4.72 -3.00
C SER A 142 8.91 4.60 -4.19
N LEU A 143 9.12 5.36 -5.27
CA LEU A 143 8.23 5.46 -6.43
C LEU A 143 8.82 4.83 -7.71
N GLU A 144 10.10 4.44 -7.72
CA GLU A 144 10.86 4.05 -8.92
C GLU A 144 10.17 2.96 -9.76
N ASN A 145 9.48 2.00 -9.12
CA ASN A 145 8.88 0.84 -9.79
C ASN A 145 7.36 0.98 -10.05
N HIS A 146 6.81 2.19 -9.90
CA HIS A 146 5.36 2.39 -9.84
C HIS A 146 4.77 3.19 -11.01
N ASP A 147 5.54 3.43 -12.08
CA ASP A 147 5.12 4.21 -13.24
C ASP A 147 4.53 5.57 -12.81
N VAL A 148 5.33 6.26 -11.99
CA VAL A 148 5.06 7.60 -11.46
C VAL A 148 6.05 8.56 -12.10
N GLU A 149 5.55 9.70 -12.57
CA GLU A 149 6.36 10.73 -13.22
C GLU A 149 6.60 11.90 -12.25
N GLU A 150 7.85 12.31 -12.06
CA GLU A 150 8.19 13.60 -11.44
C GLU A 150 8.11 14.70 -12.51
N ILE A 151 6.97 15.39 -12.58
CA ILE A 151 6.68 16.38 -13.63
C ILE A 151 7.38 17.72 -13.39
N GLU A 152 7.66 18.03 -12.13
CA GLU A 152 8.47 19.16 -11.65
C GLU A 152 9.17 18.71 -10.35
N GLN A 153 10.23 19.40 -9.92
CA GLN A 153 10.96 19.01 -8.71
C GLN A 153 10.01 18.91 -7.50
N GLY A 154 9.85 17.69 -6.97
CA GLY A 154 8.95 17.39 -5.86
C GLY A 154 7.46 17.28 -6.21
N ILE A 155 7.09 17.32 -7.49
CA ILE A 155 5.71 17.11 -7.96
C ILE A 155 5.62 15.79 -8.71
N PHE A 156 4.96 14.80 -8.11
CA PHE A 156 4.83 13.44 -8.63
C PHE A 156 3.41 13.20 -9.13
N ARG A 157 3.26 12.65 -10.32
CA ARG A 157 1.98 12.43 -10.99
C ARG A 157 1.80 10.98 -11.42
N LYS A 158 0.58 10.47 -11.27
CA LYS A 158 0.11 9.23 -11.88
C LYS A 158 -1.33 9.36 -12.34
N THR A 159 -1.67 8.66 -13.41
CA THR A 159 -3.02 8.63 -13.97
C THR A 159 -3.60 7.22 -13.89
N GLY A 160 -4.91 7.14 -13.65
CA GLY A 160 -5.69 5.89 -13.70
C GLY A 160 -5.79 5.15 -12.36
N ARG A 161 -6.13 3.87 -12.45
CA ARG A 161 -6.58 2.97 -11.36
C ARG A 161 -5.57 2.68 -10.24
N GLU A 162 -4.44 3.37 -10.20
CA GLU A 162 -3.43 3.23 -9.16
C GLU A 162 -2.86 4.61 -8.78
N GLY A 163 -3.63 5.68 -9.00
CA GLY A 163 -3.17 7.06 -8.86
C GLY A 163 -2.65 7.36 -7.45
N LEU A 164 -3.30 6.80 -6.42
CA LEU A 164 -2.89 6.99 -5.02
C LEU A 164 -1.51 6.40 -4.66
N MET A 165 -0.89 5.59 -5.52
CA MET A 165 0.49 5.12 -5.29
C MET A 165 1.48 6.28 -5.13
N VAL A 166 1.21 7.45 -5.72
CA VAL A 166 2.03 8.66 -5.56
C VAL A 166 2.06 9.19 -4.13
N LEU A 167 1.12 8.76 -3.27
CA LEU A 167 1.08 9.11 -1.85
C LEU A 167 1.48 7.93 -0.95
N THR A 168 0.99 6.72 -1.25
CA THR A 168 1.06 5.56 -0.35
C THR A 168 2.49 5.18 0.03
N PHE A 169 3.41 5.06 -0.95
CA PHE A 169 4.79 4.66 -0.65
C PHE A 169 5.59 5.77 0.05
N PRO A 170 5.52 7.05 -0.38
CA PRO A 170 6.10 8.16 0.36
C PRO A 170 5.61 8.26 1.81
N LEU A 171 4.31 8.05 2.05
CA LEU A 171 3.72 8.06 3.39
C LEU A 171 4.36 7.00 4.31
N MET A 172 4.66 5.80 3.80
CA MET A 172 5.33 4.75 4.58
C MET A 172 6.73 5.16 5.04
N TYR A 173 7.47 5.88 4.20
CA TYR A 173 8.77 6.45 4.58
C TYR A 173 8.59 7.53 5.64
N ILE A 174 7.72 8.52 5.40
CA ILE A 174 7.52 9.66 6.30
C ILE A 174 7.03 9.24 7.68
N ARG A 175 6.17 8.21 7.78
CA ARG A 175 5.72 7.67 9.09
C ARG A 175 6.86 7.12 9.95
N LYS A 176 7.96 6.66 9.34
CA LYS A 176 9.17 6.18 10.05
C LYS A 176 10.18 7.31 10.32
N HIS A 177 10.00 8.44 9.67
CA HIS A 177 10.87 9.61 9.72
C HIS A 177 10.03 10.85 9.96
N LEU A 178 9.32 10.93 11.10
CA LEU A 178 8.38 12.03 11.36
C LEU A 178 9.05 13.41 11.42
N ASP A 179 10.36 13.46 11.72
CA ASP A 179 11.16 14.69 11.62
C ASP A 179 11.18 15.26 10.20
N TYR A 180 10.84 14.45 9.20
CA TYR A 180 10.71 14.88 7.82
C TYR A 180 9.61 15.95 7.62
N LEU A 181 8.56 15.92 8.45
CA LEU A 181 7.48 16.93 8.45
C LEU A 181 7.99 18.33 8.82
N ASP A 182 9.06 18.41 9.59
CA ASP A 182 9.66 19.67 9.99
C ASP A 182 10.35 20.39 8.83
N TYR A 183 10.82 19.64 7.83
CA TYR A 183 11.52 20.16 6.64
C TYR A 183 10.57 20.53 5.50
N LEU A 184 9.33 20.06 5.52
CA LEU A 184 8.34 20.38 4.51
C LEU A 184 7.70 21.74 4.81
N ASP A 185 7.49 22.55 3.78
CA ASP A 185 6.50 23.63 3.77
C ASP A 185 5.14 23.03 3.45
N ASP A 186 5.03 22.38 2.29
CA ASP A 186 3.79 21.79 1.79
C ASP A 186 3.97 20.29 1.53
N TRP A 187 2.95 19.50 1.87
CA TRP A 187 2.75 18.14 1.38
C TRP A 187 1.29 17.99 1.00
N LEU A 188 1.01 18.05 -0.30
CA LEU A 188 -0.35 18.16 -0.83
C LEU A 188 -0.66 16.98 -1.73
N LEU A 189 -1.84 16.39 -1.54
CA LEU A 189 -2.46 15.45 -2.49
C LEU A 189 -3.46 16.22 -3.34
N ASN A 190 -3.46 16.01 -4.65
CA ASN A 190 -4.46 16.53 -5.57
C ASN A 190 -5.03 15.38 -6.39
N VAL A 191 -6.33 15.13 -6.27
CA VAL A 191 -7.08 14.15 -7.06
C VAL A 191 -8.08 14.91 -7.93
N ASP A 192 -7.85 14.98 -9.24
CA ASP A 192 -8.76 15.65 -10.19
C ASP A 192 -9.17 17.10 -9.82
N GLY A 193 -8.31 17.82 -9.10
CA GLY A 193 -8.54 19.20 -8.66
C GLY A 193 -8.96 19.34 -7.20
N ASP A 194 -9.31 18.24 -6.53
CA ASP A 194 -9.57 18.23 -5.08
C ASP A 194 -8.24 18.10 -4.33
N VAL A 195 -7.89 19.15 -3.57
CA VAL A 195 -6.60 19.27 -2.90
C VAL A 195 -6.74 19.03 -1.39
N GLU A 196 -5.90 18.15 -0.86
CA GLU A 196 -5.80 17.80 0.56
C GLU A 196 -4.40 18.11 1.10
N ASP A 197 -4.31 18.58 2.36
CA ASP A 197 -3.05 18.86 3.06
C ASP A 197 -2.61 17.65 3.89
N CYS A 198 -1.86 16.75 3.26
CA CYS A 198 -1.38 15.51 3.87
C CYS A 198 -0.50 15.74 5.11
N LYS A 199 0.25 16.84 5.14
CA LYS A 199 1.10 17.18 6.28
C LYS A 199 0.25 17.61 7.47
N ALA A 200 -0.74 18.46 7.28
CA ALA A 200 -1.64 18.87 8.36
C ALA A 200 -2.41 17.66 8.92
N GLU A 201 -2.89 16.78 8.05
CA GLU A 201 -3.59 15.55 8.43
C GLU A 201 -2.68 14.61 9.24
N LEU A 202 -1.44 14.37 8.79
CA LEU A 202 -0.53 13.48 9.53
C LEU A 202 -0.13 14.06 10.91
N ILE A 203 0.12 15.37 11.01
CA ILE A 203 0.37 16.05 12.29
C ILE A 203 -0.82 15.92 13.23
N SER A 204 -2.05 16.05 12.69
CA SER A 204 -3.28 15.88 13.45
C SER A 204 -3.41 14.44 13.94
N TYR A 205 -3.18 13.46 13.07
CA TYR A 205 -3.25 12.04 13.38
C TYR A 205 -2.26 11.65 14.48
N GLU A 206 -0.98 12.05 14.36
CA GLU A 206 0.06 11.78 15.36
C GLU A 206 -0.31 12.34 16.74
N ARG A 207 -0.84 13.56 16.78
CA ARG A 207 -1.26 14.20 18.04
C ARG A 207 -2.38 13.44 18.74
N ASN A 208 -3.26 12.81 17.97
CA ASN A 208 -4.40 12.06 18.49
C ASN A 208 -4.07 10.59 18.76
N HIS A 209 -2.97 10.05 18.20
CA HIS A 209 -2.56 8.64 18.31
C HIS A 209 -1.07 8.49 18.69
N PRO A 210 -0.61 9.06 19.82
CA PRO A 210 0.82 9.10 20.17
C PRO A 210 1.44 7.72 20.46
N ASP A 211 0.64 6.72 20.81
CA ASP A 211 1.11 5.36 21.13
C ASP A 211 1.38 4.50 19.88
N GLU A 212 0.93 4.94 18.70
CA GLU A 212 1.13 4.20 17.45
C GLU A 212 2.50 4.44 16.80
N PHE A 213 3.13 5.58 17.09
CA PHE A 213 4.41 5.97 16.51
C PHE A 213 5.60 5.74 17.45
N ASN A 214 5.36 5.44 18.73
CA ASN A 214 6.40 5.15 19.73
C ASN A 214 6.74 3.65 19.87
N LYS A 215 6.14 2.78 19.05
CA LYS A 215 6.45 1.34 19.01
C LYS A 215 7.49 1.06 17.92
N SER A 216 8.73 1.48 18.13
CA SER A 216 9.89 1.09 17.30
C SER A 216 11.00 0.49 18.16
#